data_AF-A0A5F2HW75-F1
#
_entry.id   AF-A0A5F2HW75-F1
#
_cell.length_a   1.000
_cell.length_b   1.000
_cell.length_c   1.000
_cell.angle_alpha   90.00
_cell.angle_beta   90.00
_cell.angle_gamma   90.00
#
_symmetry.space_group_name_H-M   'P 1'
#
loop_
_entity.id
_entity.type
_entity.pdbx_description
1 polymer ?
#
loop_
_entity_poly.entity_id
_entity_poly.type
_entity_poly.pdbx_seq_one_letter_code
_entity_poly.pdbx_strand_id
1 'polypeptide(L)' 'GNVDAEFSLGTLYYRGIGGKPDYPQAAKWFLKAAEHGNAQAKTYIELMKQNGQLDSKTL' A
#
# COMPACT_ATOMS: atom_id res chain seq x y z
N GLY A 1 7.16 -10.79 -8.77
CA GLY A 1 8.05 -9.94 -7.95
C GLY A 1 8.31 -10.63 -6.62
N ASN A 2 9.13 -10.03 -5.74
CA ASN A 2 9.29 -10.52 -4.37
C ASN A 2 8.21 -9.85 -3.51
N VAL A 3 7.27 -10.68 -3.03
CA VAL A 3 6.09 -10.24 -2.27
C VAL A 3 6.47 -9.43 -1.03
N ASP A 4 7.51 -9.85 -0.31
CA ASP A 4 7.97 -9.18 0.90
C ASP A 4 8.59 -7.82 0.59
N ALA A 5 9.32 -7.71 -0.53
CA ALA A 5 9.89 -6.45 -0.99
C ALA A 5 8.80 -5.46 -1.45
N GLU A 6 7.79 -5.94 -2.18
CA GLU A 6 6.63 -5.12 -2.61
C GLU A 6 5.83 -4.62 -1.40
N PHE A 7 5.56 -5.49 -0.43
CA PHE A 7 4.89 -5.10 0.82
C PHE A 7 5.73 -4.13 1.65
N SER A 8 7.04 -4.36 1.76
CA SER A 8 7.97 -3.48 2.46
C SER A 8 7.99 -2.09 1.82
N LEU A 9 8.01 -2.02 0.50
CA LEU A 9 8.00 -0.75 -0.21
C LEU A 9 6.68 0.00 -0.02
N GLY A 10 5.55 -0.71 -0.05
CA GLY A 10 4.24 -0.13 0.29
C GLY A 10 4.21 0.45 1.70
N THR A 11 4.80 -0.24 2.67
CA THR A 11 4.88 0.25 4.06
C THR A 11 5.80 1.45 4.22
N LEU A 12 6.90 1.55 3.46
CA LEU A 12 7.75 2.74 3.46
C LEU A 12 6.98 3.99 3.02
N TYR A 13 6.25 3.90 1.91
CA TYR A 13 5.41 4.99 1.41
C TYR A 13 4.24 5.30 2.35
N TYR A 14 3.59 4.28 2.91
CA TYR A 14 2.49 4.45 3.87
C TYR A 14 2.93 5.19 5.14
N ARG A 15 4.13 4.87 5.63
CA ARG A 15 4.72 5.51 6.82
C ARG A 15 5.38 6.84 6.53
N GLY A 16 5.65 7.16 5.26
CA GLY A 16 6.40 8.36 4.87
C GLY A 16 7.87 8.30 5.28
N ILE A 17 8.49 7.11 5.30
CA ILE A 17 9.91 7.01 5.66
C ILE A 17 10.75 7.68 4.57
N GLY A 18 11.51 8.69 4.96
CA GLY A 18 12.28 9.53 4.03
C GLY A 18 11.52 10.72 3.44
N GLY A 19 10.33 11.04 3.97
CA GLY A 19 9.55 12.19 3.52
C GLY A 19 8.20 12.33 4.22
N LYS A 20 7.15 12.62 3.45
CA LYS A 20 5.76 12.58 3.91
C LYS A 20 5.11 11.29 3.41
N PRO A 21 4.08 10.75 4.08
CA PRO A 21 3.31 9.63 3.56
C PRO A 21 2.80 9.89 2.14
N ASP A 22 2.93 8.89 1.28
CA ASP A 22 2.37 8.88 -0.08
C ASP A 22 1.46 7.65 -0.19
N TYR A 23 0.19 7.86 0.18
CA TYR A 23 -0.80 6.79 0.19
C TYR A 23 -1.09 6.23 -1.21
N PRO A 24 -1.21 7.04 -2.30
CA PRO A 24 -1.32 6.52 -3.66
C PRO A 24 -0.16 5.59 -4.06
N GLN A 25 1.09 5.95 -3.75
CA GLN A 25 2.22 5.06 -4.01
C GLN A 25 2.17 3.80 -3.12
N ALA A 26 1.84 3.95 -1.84
CA ALA A 26 1.68 2.80 -0.94
C ALA A 26 0.67 1.79 -1.48
N ALA A 27 -0.49 2.25 -1.95
CA ALA A 27 -1.52 1.39 -2.53
C ALA A 27 -1.04 0.66 -3.79
N LYS A 28 -0.28 1.32 -4.68
CA LYS A 28 0.28 0.66 -5.87
C LYS A 28 1.18 -0.52 -5.50
N TRP A 29 2.01 -0.36 -4.48
CA TRP A 29 2.90 -1.44 -4.00
C TRP A 29 2.15 -2.55 -3.26
N PHE A 30 1.16 -2.19 -2.44
CA PHE A 30 0.30 -3.17 -1.80
C PHE A 30 -0.57 -3.94 -2.80
N LEU A 31 -1.04 -3.32 -3.88
CA LEU A 31 -1.78 -4.02 -4.93
C LEU A 31 -0.92 -5.10 -5.58
N LYS A 32 0.33 -4.77 -5.95
CA LYS A 32 1.27 -5.75 -6.50
C LYS A 32 1.54 -6.90 -5.53
N ALA A 33 1.77 -6.59 -4.25
CA ALA A 33 1.94 -7.63 -3.23
C ALA A 33 0.68 -8.51 -3.10
N ALA A 34 -0.51 -7.90 -3.16
CA ALA A 34 -1.79 -8.61 -3.09
C ALA A 34 -2.06 -9.48 -4.33
N GLU A 35 -1.67 -9.04 -5.53
CA GLU A 35 -1.71 -9.82 -6.78
C GLU A 35 -0.85 -11.09 -6.67
N HIS A 36 0.27 -11.01 -5.94
CA HIS A 36 1.12 -12.16 -5.64
C HIS A 36 0.69 -12.93 -4.36
N GLY A 37 -0.52 -12.68 -3.83
CA GLY A 37 -1.10 -13.47 -2.75
C GLY A 37 -0.83 -12.95 -1.33
N ASN A 38 -0.26 -11.74 -1.17
CA ASN A 38 -0.09 -11.15 0.16
C ASN A 38 -1.43 -10.68 0.75
N ALA A 39 -1.96 -11.45 1.71
CA ALA A 39 -3.21 -11.10 2.39
C ALA A 39 -3.09 -9.81 3.22
N GLN A 40 -1.93 -9.55 3.84
CA GLN A 40 -1.72 -8.35 4.65
C GLN A 40 -1.79 -7.08 3.79
N ALA A 41 -1.28 -7.14 2.57
CA ALA A 41 -1.32 -6.02 1.64
C ALA A 41 -2.77 -5.58 1.32
N LYS A 42 -3.71 -6.53 1.20
CA LYS A 42 -5.14 -6.23 1.04
C LYS A 42 -5.70 -5.49 2.26
N THR A 43 -5.35 -5.93 3.48
CA THR A 43 -5.76 -5.26 4.72
C THR A 43 -5.27 -3.82 4.80
N TYR A 44 -4.04 -3.54 4.36
CA TYR A 44 -3.52 -2.16 4.32
C TYR A 44 -4.26 -1.29 3.31
N ILE A 45 -4.66 -1.82 2.15
CA ILE A 45 -5.49 -1.10 1.18
C ILE A 45 -6.85 -0.73 1.78
N GLU A 46 -7.48 -1.68 2.48
CA GLU A 46 -8.76 -1.45 3.16
C GLU A 46 -8.64 -0.41 4.27
N LEU A 47 -7.59 -0.49 5.09
CA LEU A 47 -7.30 0.49 6.15
C LEU A 47 -7.13 1.90 5.58
N MET A 48 -6.37 2.05 4.48
CA MET A 48 -6.19 3.35 3.83
C MET A 48 -7.51 3.91 3.29
N LYS A 49 -8.40 3.06 2.75
CA LYS A 49 -9.73 3.48 2.30
C LYS A 49 -10.60 3.93 3.48
N GLN A 50 -10.62 3.17 4.58
CA GLN A 50 -11.40 3.49 5.78
C GLN A 50 -10.94 4.80 6.44
N ASN A 51 -9.64 5.07 6.42
CA ASN A 51 -9.06 6.29 6.97
C ASN A 51 -9.19 7.51 6.04
N GLY A 52 -9.82 7.39 4.87
CA GLY A 52 -9.89 8.46 3.86
C GLY A 52 -8.54 8.83 3.26
N GLN A 53 -7.52 7.97 3.42
CA GLN A 53 -6.17 8.14 2.88
C GLN A 53 -6.10 7.73 1.39
N LEU A 54 -7.05 6.91 0.94
CA LEU A 54 -7.24 6.54 -0.45
C LEU A 54 -8.67 6.82 -0.90
N ASP A 55 -8.82 7.72 -1.87
CA ASP A 55 -10.08 7.88 -2.59
C ASP A 55 -10.31 6.73 -3.56
N SER A 56 -11.55 6.29 -3.68
CA SER A 56 -11.99 5.23 -4.61
C SER A 56 -11.73 5.54 -6.09
N LYS A 57 -11.40 6.79 -6.43
CA LYS A 57 -11.03 7.26 -7.78
C LYS A 57 -9.53 7.15 -8.10
N THR A 58 -8.70 6.82 -7.11
CA THR A 58 -7.23 6.81 -7.24
C THR A 58 -6.66 5.41 -7.50
N LEU A 59 -7.54 4.42 -7.61
CA LEU A 59 -7.25 3.03 -8.00
C LEU A 59 -7.67 2.79 -9.45
#